data_AF-A0A7C1UVR2-F1
#
_entry.id   AF-A0A7C1UVR2-F1
#
_cell.length_a   1.000
_cell.length_b   1.000
_cell.length_c   1.000
_cell.angle_alpha   90.00
_cell.angle_beta   90.00
_cell.angle_gamma   90.00
#
_symmetry.space_group_name_H-M   'P 1'
#
loop_
_entity.id
_entity.type
_entity.pdbx_description
1 polymer ?
#
loop_
_entity_poly.entity_id
_entity_poly.type
_entity_poly.pdbx_seq_one_letter_code
_entity_poly.pdbx_strand_id
1 'polypeptide(L)'
;MPTNLGEEEILRKKVWKIINLTEANRLYVHYKTLTFKKIGKVSSKIKLIRLPEILTICVLNALVPNSAMLLTGGHGSGKTTLVKLLGRMFTARSLREIENSIIRGHPQLTEEKLIGTLKLGKLMKDGEEEVVWRQFVTSFWKIIDEVNRLTPYAQDIL
;
A
#
# COMPACT_ATOMS: atom_id res chain seq x y z
N MET A 1 -23.43 -5.94 3.11
CA MET A 1 -24.21 -5.63 1.88
C MET A 1 -23.89 -6.71 0.87
N PRO A 2 -24.87 -7.41 0.28
CA PRO A 2 -24.59 -8.37 -0.77
C PRO A 2 -24.10 -7.62 -2.01
N THR A 3 -22.86 -7.86 -2.43
CA THR A 3 -22.29 -7.33 -3.67
C THR A 3 -23.00 -7.97 -4.85
N ASN A 4 -23.34 -7.17 -5.87
CA ASN A 4 -23.88 -7.72 -7.12
C ASN A 4 -22.85 -8.66 -7.76
N LEU A 5 -23.25 -9.86 -8.19
CA LEU A 5 -22.34 -10.86 -8.81
C LEU A 5 -21.48 -10.28 -9.96
N GLY A 6 -21.97 -9.26 -10.66
CA GLY A 6 -21.23 -8.57 -11.72
C GLY A 6 -20.06 -7.72 -11.21
N GLU A 7 -20.19 -7.09 -10.05
CA GLU A 7 -19.16 -6.21 -9.47
C GLU A 7 -17.94 -7.00 -8.99
N GLU A 8 -18.18 -8.18 -8.40
CA GLU A 8 -17.11 -9.08 -7.96
C GLU A 8 -16.24 -9.52 -9.15
N GLU A 9 -16.85 -9.89 -10.27
CA GLU A 9 -16.12 -10.33 -11.46
C GLU A 9 -15.31 -9.19 -12.09
N ILE A 10 -15.84 -7.96 -12.08
CA ILE A 10 -15.10 -6.78 -12.52
C ILE A 10 -13.88 -6.53 -11.63
N LEU A 11 -14.06 -6.58 -10.31
CA LEU A 11 -12.96 -6.42 -9.35
C LEU A 11 -11.89 -7.50 -9.56
N ARG A 12 -12.31 -8.76 -9.69
CA ARG A 12 -11.41 -9.89 -9.96
C ARG A 12 -10.57 -9.66 -11.20
N LYS A 13 -11.17 -9.22 -12.31
CA LYS A 13 -10.44 -8.88 -13.55
C LYS A 13 -9.42 -7.75 -13.34
N LYS A 14 -9.78 -6.70 -12.59
CA LYS A 14 -8.85 -5.61 -12.26
C LYS A 14 -7.67 -6.10 -11.43
N VAL A 15 -7.91 -6.91 -10.40
CA VAL A 15 -6.85 -7.49 -9.56
C VAL A 15 -5.90 -8.35 -10.38
N TRP A 16 -6.43 -9.21 -11.26
CA TRP A 16 -5.60 -10.00 -12.18
C TRP A 16 -4.76 -9.13 -13.11
N LYS A 17 -5.32 -8.03 -13.61
CA LYS A 17 -4.58 -7.07 -14.43
C LYS A 17 -3.40 -6.46 -13.67
N ILE A 18 -3.59 -6.11 -12.40
CA ILE A 18 -2.53 -5.58 -11.52
C ILE A 18 -1.40 -6.60 -11.37
N ILE A 19 -1.73 -7.85 -11.04
CA ILE A 19 -0.75 -8.92 -10.87
C ILE A 19 0.04 -9.12 -12.17
N ASN A 20 -0.66 -9.28 -13.29
CA ASN A 20 -0.05 -9.56 -14.59
C ASN A 20 0.84 -8.40 -15.08
N LEU A 21 0.41 -7.15 -14.90
CA LEU A 21 1.23 -5.97 -15.28
C LEU A 21 2.49 -5.86 -14.43
N THR A 22 2.40 -6.14 -13.14
CA THR A 22 3.55 -6.06 -12.23
C THR A 22 4.59 -7.12 -12.58
N GLU A 23 4.13 -8.34 -12.86
CA GLU A 23 4.97 -9.47 -13.31
C GLU A 23 5.63 -9.22 -14.66
N ALA A 24 4.83 -8.83 -15.67
CA ALA A 24 5.32 -8.64 -17.03
C ALA A 24 6.43 -7.59 -17.12
N ASN A 25 6.36 -6.56 -16.27
CA ASN A 25 7.33 -5.47 -16.23
C ASN A 25 8.45 -5.68 -15.20
N ARG A 26 8.50 -6.83 -14.51
CA ARG A 26 9.50 -7.16 -13.48
C ARG A 26 9.75 -6.02 -12.50
N LEU A 27 8.67 -5.40 -12.02
CA LEU A 27 8.74 -4.18 -11.20
C LEU A 27 9.24 -4.41 -9.76
N TYR A 28 9.65 -5.64 -9.44
CA TYR A 28 10.27 -6.04 -8.17
C TYR A 28 11.18 -7.26 -8.38
N VAL A 29 12.14 -7.48 -7.48
CA VAL A 29 13.29 -8.38 -7.69
C VAL A 29 13.06 -9.80 -7.13
N HIS A 30 11.91 -10.07 -6.52
CA HIS A 30 11.66 -11.32 -5.80
C HIS A 30 11.06 -12.41 -6.71
N TYR A 31 11.61 -13.62 -6.67
CA TYR A 31 11.32 -14.69 -7.64
C TYR A 31 10.55 -15.88 -7.06
N LYS A 32 10.30 -15.92 -5.75
CA LYS A 32 9.57 -17.04 -5.13
C LYS A 32 8.11 -17.05 -5.58
N THR A 33 7.59 -18.25 -5.80
CA THR A 33 6.21 -18.44 -6.26
C THR A 33 5.40 -19.33 -5.30
N LEU A 34 4.15 -18.97 -5.08
CA LEU A 34 3.13 -19.77 -4.44
C LEU A 34 2.50 -20.70 -5.49
N THR A 35 2.35 -21.97 -5.14
CA THR A 35 1.72 -22.96 -6.02
C THR A 35 0.40 -23.43 -5.43
N PHE A 36 -0.69 -23.23 -6.17
CA PHE A 36 -2.04 -23.62 -5.76
C PHE A 36 -2.59 -24.70 -6.68
N LYS A 37 -3.26 -25.69 -6.10
CA LYS A 37 -4.07 -26.67 -6.85
C LYS A 37 -5.48 -26.12 -7.02
N LYS A 38 -5.86 -25.80 -8.25
CA LYS A 38 -7.23 -25.41 -8.59
C LYS A 38 -7.96 -26.59 -9.20
N ILE A 39 -9.08 -26.97 -8.60
CA ILE A 39 -9.99 -27.98 -9.17
C ILE A 39 -10.89 -27.27 -10.20
N GLY A 40 -10.92 -27.79 -11.43
CA GLY A 40 -11.79 -27.27 -12.48
C GLY A 40 -13.27 -27.52 -12.15
N LYS A 41 -14.14 -26.55 -12.42
CA LYS A 41 -15.60 -26.70 -12.20
C LYS A 41 -16.27 -27.75 -13.11
N VAL A 42 -15.62 -28.14 -14.22
CA VAL A 42 -16.23 -28.95 -15.30
C VAL A 42 -15.48 -30.27 -15.55
N SER A 43 -14.20 -30.37 -15.18
CA SER A 43 -13.47 -31.63 -15.18
C SER A 43 -12.68 -31.74 -13.89
N SER A 44 -12.64 -32.93 -13.31
CA SER A 44 -11.82 -33.31 -12.16
C SER A 44 -10.30 -33.22 -12.41
N LYS A 45 -9.86 -32.49 -13.45
CA LYS A 45 -8.45 -32.19 -13.70
C LYS A 45 -7.99 -31.10 -12.74
N ILE A 46 -6.99 -31.44 -11.94
CA ILE A 46 -6.28 -30.50 -11.07
C ILE A 46 -5.37 -29.64 -11.95
N LYS A 47 -5.61 -28.33 -11.97
CA LYS A 47 -4.72 -27.35 -12.61
C LYS A 47 -3.83 -26.71 -11.57
N LEU A 48 -2.51 -26.78 -11.76
CA LEU A 48 -1.55 -26.04 -10.94
C LEU A 48 -1.50 -24.58 -11.41
N ILE A 49 -1.65 -23.65 -10.47
CA ILE A 49 -1.49 -22.22 -10.68
C ILE A 49 -0.28 -21.77 -9.89
N ARG A 50 0.62 -21.04 -10.54
CA ARG A 50 1.78 -20.42 -9.91
C ARG A 50 1.57 -18.93 -9.86
N LEU A 51 1.71 -18.35 -8.68
CA LEU A 51 1.62 -16.91 -8.49
C LEU A 51 2.85 -16.41 -7.75
N PRO A 52 3.25 -15.16 -7.95
CA PRO A 52 4.43 -14.62 -7.31
C PRO A 52 4.12 -14.30 -5.84
N GLU A 53 4.95 -14.79 -4.92
CA GLU A 53 4.59 -14.86 -3.50
C GLU A 53 4.33 -13.49 -2.89
N ILE A 54 5.33 -12.61 -2.91
CA ILE A 54 5.25 -11.29 -2.28
C ILE A 54 4.15 -10.45 -2.93
N LEU A 55 4.09 -10.41 -4.27
CA LEU A 55 3.05 -9.67 -4.98
C LEU A 55 1.64 -10.16 -4.60
N THR A 56 1.44 -11.48 -4.54
CA THR A 56 0.14 -12.06 -4.16
C THR A 56 -0.24 -11.66 -2.75
N ILE A 57 0.68 -11.74 -1.79
CA ILE A 57 0.42 -11.36 -0.39
C ILE A 57 0.14 -9.85 -0.28
N CYS A 58 0.91 -9.00 -0.97
CA CYS A 58 0.66 -7.56 -1.01
C CYS A 58 -0.73 -7.22 -1.55
N VAL A 59 -1.14 -7.91 -2.63
CA VAL A 59 -2.47 -7.75 -3.24
C VAL A 59 -3.57 -8.22 -2.31
N LEU A 60 -3.38 -9.36 -1.63
CA LEU A 60 -4.35 -9.84 -0.64
C LEU A 60 -4.49 -8.86 0.52
N ASN A 61 -3.38 -8.33 1.05
CA ASN A 61 -3.41 -7.28 2.06
C ASN A 61 -4.23 -6.07 1.56
N ALA A 62 -3.92 -5.54 0.38
CA ALA A 62 -4.65 -4.41 -0.20
C ALA A 62 -6.17 -4.61 -0.34
N LEU A 63 -6.64 -5.86 -0.47
CA LEU A 63 -8.06 -6.20 -0.60
C LEU A 63 -8.76 -6.38 0.75
N VAL A 64 -8.03 -6.66 1.82
CA VAL A 64 -8.58 -6.84 3.17
C VAL A 64 -8.66 -5.47 3.86
N PRO A 65 -9.86 -5.00 4.24
CA PRO A 65 -10.02 -3.73 4.95
C PRO A 65 -9.21 -3.71 6.25
N ASN A 66 -8.64 -2.54 6.59
CA ASN A 66 -7.87 -2.32 7.83
C ASN A 66 -6.71 -3.31 8.04
N SER A 67 -6.18 -3.88 6.97
CA SER A 67 -5.01 -4.75 7.04
C SER A 67 -3.71 -3.92 7.02
N ALA A 68 -2.70 -4.46 7.68
CA ALA A 68 -1.35 -3.92 7.66
C ALA A 68 -0.37 -5.08 7.43
N MET A 69 0.71 -4.79 6.71
CA MET A 69 1.74 -5.76 6.40
C MET A 69 3.11 -5.10 6.54
N LEU A 70 4.03 -5.81 7.21
CA LEU A 70 5.42 -5.43 7.31
C LEU A 70 6.24 -6.17 6.23
N LEU A 71 6.88 -5.41 5.34
CA LEU A 71 7.78 -5.97 4.33
C LEU A 71 9.24 -5.86 4.81
N THR A 72 9.86 -7.00 5.10
CA THR A 72 11.27 -7.07 5.52
C THR A 72 12.15 -7.56 4.36
N GLY A 73 13.44 -7.18 4.37
CA GLY A 73 14.42 -7.60 3.37
C GLY A 73 15.51 -6.55 3.14
N GLY A 74 16.58 -6.91 2.42
CA GLY A 74 17.73 -6.03 2.18
C GLY A 74 17.40 -4.74 1.41
N HIS A 75 18.31 -3.77 1.45
CA HIS A 75 18.20 -2.54 0.64
C HIS A 75 18.18 -2.87 -0.87
N GLY A 76 17.48 -2.06 -1.66
CA GLY A 76 17.40 -2.26 -3.13
C GLY A 76 16.52 -3.42 -3.60
N SER A 77 15.88 -4.18 -2.71
CA SER A 77 14.96 -5.29 -3.06
C SER A 77 13.67 -4.86 -3.78
N GLY A 78 13.43 -3.56 -3.93
CA GLY A 78 12.25 -3.03 -4.61
C GLY A 78 10.97 -2.98 -3.76
N LYS A 79 11.06 -3.17 -2.42
CA LYS A 79 9.90 -3.12 -1.51
C LYS A 79 9.08 -1.84 -1.67
N THR A 80 9.73 -0.68 -1.49
CA THR A 80 9.07 0.63 -1.59
C THR A 80 8.53 0.88 -2.99
N THR A 81 9.25 0.47 -4.04
CA THR A 81 8.81 0.57 -5.43
C THR A 81 7.54 -0.24 -5.68
N LEU A 82 7.50 -1.50 -5.23
CA LEU A 82 6.33 -2.37 -5.35
C LEU A 82 5.11 -1.74 -4.67
N VAL A 83 5.23 -1.32 -3.41
CA VAL A 83 4.11 -0.75 -2.65
C VAL A 83 3.62 0.57 -3.26
N LYS A 84 4.51 1.41 -3.81
CA LYS A 84 4.12 2.64 -4.52
C LYS A 84 3.31 2.35 -5.78
N LEU A 85 3.76 1.38 -6.58
CA LEU A 85 3.08 1.00 -7.82
C LEU A 85 1.72 0.35 -7.54
N LEU A 86 1.64 -0.53 -6.54
CA LEU A 86 0.39 -1.09 -6.08
C LEU A 86 -0.55 0.02 -5.59
N GLY A 87 -0.07 0.96 -4.77
CA GLY A 87 -0.86 2.10 -4.31
C GLY A 87 -1.47 2.88 -5.48
N ARG A 88 -0.69 3.20 -6.51
CA ARG A 88 -1.19 3.83 -7.74
C ARG A 88 -2.27 3.00 -8.43
N MET A 89 -2.04 1.69 -8.60
CA MET A 89 -2.96 0.83 -9.33
C MET A 89 -4.28 0.57 -8.58
N PHE A 90 -4.24 0.49 -7.25
CA PHE A 90 -5.42 0.26 -6.42
C PHE A 90 -6.24 1.53 -6.19
N THR A 91 -5.59 2.69 -6.10
CA THR A 91 -6.26 3.96 -5.75
C THR A 91 -6.47 4.91 -6.94
N ALA A 92 -5.92 4.56 -8.11
CA ALA A 92 -5.84 5.43 -9.30
C ALA A 92 -5.15 6.79 -9.04
N ARG A 93 -4.41 6.93 -7.94
CA ARG A 93 -3.65 8.14 -7.61
C ARG A 93 -2.35 8.23 -8.40
N SER A 94 -1.88 9.46 -8.64
CA SER A 94 -0.56 9.68 -9.22
C SER A 94 0.55 9.15 -8.31
N LEU A 95 1.71 8.82 -8.88
CA LEU A 95 2.86 8.41 -8.05
C LEU A 95 3.26 9.51 -7.06
N ARG A 96 3.10 10.79 -7.43
CA ARG A 96 3.37 11.93 -6.55
C ARG A 96 2.45 11.95 -5.34
N GLU A 97 1.15 11.71 -5.52
CA GLU A 97 0.21 11.60 -4.40
C GLU A 97 0.56 10.41 -3.49
N ILE A 98 0.93 9.27 -4.07
CA ILE A 98 1.39 8.11 -3.29
C ILE A 98 2.69 8.41 -2.54
N GLU A 99 3.61 9.17 -3.13
CA GLU A 99 4.87 9.58 -2.47
C GLU A 99 4.63 10.54 -1.31
N ASN A 100 3.69 11.46 -1.46
CA ASN A 100 3.31 12.40 -0.41
C ASN A 100 2.59 11.71 0.77
N SER A 101 2.02 10.52 0.57
CA SER A 101 1.46 9.69 1.64
C SER A 101 2.48 8.76 2.30
N ILE A 102 3.79 8.94 2.03
CA ILE A 102 4.87 8.19 2.68
C ILE A 102 5.40 8.96 3.88
N ILE A 103 5.49 8.28 5.03
CA ILE A 103 6.33 8.70 6.15
C ILE A 103 7.65 7.95 6.04
N ARG A 104 8.77 8.67 5.97
CA ARG A 104 10.11 8.10 5.96
C ARG A 104 10.69 8.14 7.37
N GLY A 105 11.05 6.98 7.89
CA GLY A 105 11.57 6.81 9.24
C GLY A 105 12.87 7.56 9.46
N HIS A 106 12.90 8.38 10.50
CA HIS A 106 14.09 9.11 10.93
C HIS A 106 14.00 9.40 12.44
N PRO A 107 15.10 9.32 13.22
CA PRO A 107 15.03 9.49 14.68
C PRO A 107 14.53 10.88 15.13
N GLN A 108 14.80 11.92 14.35
CA GLN A 108 14.37 13.31 14.62
C GLN A 108 13.03 13.67 13.95
N LEU A 109 12.15 12.69 13.72
CA LEU A 109 10.83 12.94 13.14
C LEU A 109 9.89 13.47 14.23
N THR A 110 9.29 14.65 14.00
CA THR A 110 8.42 15.32 14.97
C THR A 110 6.94 15.00 14.69
N GLU A 111 6.07 15.23 15.68
CA GLU A 111 4.63 14.99 15.56
C GLU A 111 4.00 15.83 14.45
N GLU A 112 4.45 17.08 14.26
CA GLU A 112 3.96 17.93 13.18
C GLU A 112 4.33 17.39 11.80
N LYS A 113 5.43 16.61 11.73
CA LYS A 113 5.83 15.91 10.51
C LYS A 113 5.10 14.58 10.30
N LEU A 114 4.52 14.01 11.34
CA LEU A 114 3.72 12.78 11.27
C LEU A 114 2.25 13.09 10.96
N ILE A 115 1.69 14.07 11.66
CA ILE A 115 0.25 14.32 11.73
C ILE A 115 -0.15 15.56 10.93
N GLY A 116 0.33 16.75 11.31
CA GLY A 116 -0.05 18.00 10.68
C GLY A 116 0.55 19.22 11.37
N THR A 117 0.49 20.37 10.71
CA THR A 117 1.08 21.62 11.21
C THR A 117 0.04 22.73 11.22
N LEU A 118 -0.03 23.50 12.30
CA LEU A 118 -0.91 24.67 12.41
C LEU A 118 -0.37 25.85 11.57
N LYS A 119 -1.23 26.52 10.82
CA LYS A 119 -0.87 27.77 10.10
C LYS A 119 -0.84 28.95 11.07
N LEU A 120 0.28 29.11 11.77
CA LEU A 120 0.48 30.20 12.73
C LEU A 120 0.19 31.59 12.14
N GLY A 121 0.56 31.83 10.88
CA GLY A 121 0.30 33.12 10.23
C GLY A 121 -1.18 33.48 10.11
N LYS A 122 -2.06 32.48 9.97
CA LYS A 122 -3.51 32.69 9.88
C LYS A 122 -4.11 32.90 11.28
N LEU A 123 -3.66 32.10 12.24
CA LEU A 123 -4.05 32.25 13.64
C LEU A 123 -3.70 33.65 14.17
N MET A 124 -2.49 34.12 13.91
CA MET A 124 -2.01 35.40 14.43
C MET A 124 -2.66 36.62 13.76
N LYS A 125 -3.04 36.54 12.48
CA LYS A 125 -3.61 37.67 11.73
C LYS A 125 -5.13 37.72 11.80
N ASP A 126 -5.76 36.56 11.64
CA ASP A 126 -7.19 36.45 11.41
C ASP A 126 -7.90 35.83 12.63
N GLY A 127 -7.16 35.35 13.64
CA GLY A 127 -7.73 34.62 14.78
C GLY A 127 -8.21 33.21 14.41
N GLU A 128 -7.90 32.74 13.19
CA GLU A 128 -8.41 31.48 12.66
C GLU A 128 -7.42 30.32 12.82
N GLU A 129 -7.87 29.24 13.45
CA GLU A 129 -7.12 27.99 13.54
C GLU A 129 -7.28 27.18 12.24
N GLU A 130 -6.18 27.04 11.49
CA GLU A 130 -6.16 26.18 10.30
C GLU A 130 -5.01 25.16 10.37
N VAL A 131 -5.36 23.87 10.37
CA VAL A 131 -4.39 22.77 10.40
C VAL A 131 -4.13 22.24 8.99
N VAL A 132 -2.85 22.18 8.61
CA VAL A 132 -2.39 21.49 7.40
C VAL A 132 -2.07 20.05 7.75
N TRP A 133 -3.00 19.15 7.43
CA TRP A 133 -2.83 17.72 7.64
C TRP A 133 -1.83 17.13 6.64
N ARG A 134 -0.99 16.20 7.14
CA ARG A 134 -0.14 15.38 6.28
C ARG A 134 -1.02 14.52 5.37
N GLN A 135 -0.62 14.35 4.11
CA GLN A 135 -1.33 13.45 3.19
C GLN A 135 -1.34 12.01 3.71
N PHE A 136 -0.33 11.58 4.47
CA PHE A 136 -0.33 10.29 5.16
C PHE A 136 -1.62 10.07 5.97
N VAL A 137 -2.01 11.04 6.81
CA VAL A 137 -3.18 10.93 7.70
C VAL A 137 -4.48 10.73 6.90
N THR A 138 -4.64 11.52 5.83
CA THR A 138 -5.87 11.57 5.03
C THR A 138 -5.92 10.53 3.91
N SER A 139 -4.79 9.91 3.56
CA SER A 139 -4.70 8.94 2.45
C SER A 139 -5.27 7.58 2.84
N PHE A 140 -5.94 6.93 1.88
CA PHE A 140 -6.32 5.53 1.97
C PHE A 140 -5.09 4.62 1.96
N TRP A 141 -4.10 4.94 1.12
CA TRP A 141 -2.87 4.15 0.98
C TRP A 141 -1.75 4.81 1.77
N LYS A 142 -1.42 4.22 2.91
CA LYS A 142 -0.42 4.71 3.86
C LYS A 142 0.85 3.86 3.77
N ILE A 143 2.02 4.50 3.75
CA ILE A 143 3.31 3.80 3.69
C ILE A 143 4.22 4.39 4.77
N ILE A 144 4.76 3.52 5.62
CA ILE A 144 5.84 3.86 6.55
C ILE A 144 7.09 3.17 6.01
N ASP A 145 8.03 3.97 5.50
CA ASP A 145 9.30 3.48 4.98
C ASP A 145 10.34 3.52 6.11
N GLU A 146 11.15 2.46 6.24
CA GLU A 146 12.17 2.36 7.29
C GLU A 146 11.62 2.54 8.72
N VAL A 147 10.50 1.86 9.05
CA VAL A 147 9.82 1.92 10.36
C VAL A 147 10.77 1.70 11.54
N ASN A 148 11.79 0.86 11.38
CA ASN A 148 12.80 0.56 12.39
C ASN A 148 13.73 1.76 12.72
N ARG A 149 13.64 2.88 11.98
CA ARG A 149 14.34 4.14 12.25
C ARG A 149 13.49 5.15 13.04
N LEU A 150 12.24 4.82 13.32
CA LEU A 150 11.36 5.64 14.15
C LEU A 150 11.60 5.37 15.64
N THR A 151 11.46 6.40 16.46
CA THR A 151 11.41 6.25 17.91
C THR A 151 10.15 5.48 18.34
N PRO A 152 10.13 4.82 19.50
CA PRO A 152 8.92 4.17 20.01
C PRO A 152 7.72 5.12 20.07
N TYR A 153 7.91 6.34 20.56
CA TYR A 153 6.87 7.39 20.59
C TYR A 153 6.29 7.68 19.21
N ALA A 154 7.13 7.80 18.17
CA ALA A 154 6.66 8.03 16.80
C ALA A 154 5.93 6.82 16.22
N GLN A 155 6.26 5.59 16.66
CA GLN A 155 5.53 4.38 16.27
C GLN A 155 4.18 4.29 16.98
N ASP A 156 4.09 4.68 18.25
CA ASP A 156 2.83 4.66 19.03
C ASP A 156 1.78 5.64 18.47
N ILE A 157 2.22 6.72 17.83
CA ILE A 157 1.35 7.70 17.16
C ILE A 157 0.73 7.15 15.86
N LEU A 158 1.41 6.21 15.18
CA LEU A 158 1.10 5.77 13.80
C LEU A 158 0.24 4.50 13.73
#